data_AF-A0A1F3CJL6-F1
#
_entry.id   AF-A0A1F3CJL6-F1
#
_cell.length_a   1.000
_cell.length_b   1.000
_cell.length_c   1.000
_cell.angle_alpha   90.00
_cell.angle_beta   90.00
_cell.angle_gamma   90.00
#
_symmetry.space_group_name_H-M   'P 1'
#
loop_
_entity.id
_entity.type
_entity.pdbx_description
1 polymer ?
#
loop_
_entity_poly.entity_id
_entity_poly.type
_entity_poly.pdbx_seq_one_letter_code
_entity_poly.pdbx_strand_id
1 'polypeptide(L)'
;MKKYFTSNDYKRQNTKRAESRLKQRLLSEERKKAKRRSISGADEDKKDNKRKQVRPTRQRDVVKPIAVAPSDLRLIENTVGCLSFFRDLRSDDYQTFKRNVKFVIMSLKKVTEIDYGTISVLTAINDEFRLKKNILKTILPDQVDSRQFMIDSGYLII
;
A
#
# COMPACT_ATOMS: atom_id res chain seq x y z
N MET A 1 11.45 -34.59 -69.58
CA MET A 1 12.62 -34.04 -68.87
C MET A 1 13.05 -34.99 -67.75
N LYS A 2 14.23 -35.62 -67.84
CA LYS A 2 14.77 -36.49 -66.79
C LYS A 2 15.17 -35.64 -65.58
N LYS A 3 14.62 -35.93 -64.40
CA LYS A 3 15.01 -35.26 -63.15
C LYS A 3 16.31 -35.88 -62.66
N TYR A 4 17.40 -35.13 -62.76
CA TYR A 4 18.67 -35.55 -62.19
C TYR A 4 18.67 -35.22 -60.69
N PHE A 5 18.39 -36.22 -59.86
CA PHE A 5 18.31 -36.11 -58.40
C PHE A 5 19.62 -35.61 -57.74
N THR A 6 20.71 -35.57 -58.52
CA THR A 6 22.05 -35.16 -58.10
C THR A 6 22.36 -33.69 -58.40
N SER A 7 21.56 -32.99 -59.22
CA SER A 7 21.85 -31.59 -59.56
C SER A 7 21.68 -30.68 -58.34
N ASN A 8 22.54 -29.67 -58.21
CA ASN A 8 22.48 -28.72 -57.11
C ASN A 8 21.14 -27.97 -57.08
N ASP A 9 20.55 -27.68 -58.24
CA ASP A 9 19.24 -27.05 -58.34
C ASP A 9 18.11 -27.94 -57.82
N TYR A 10 18.16 -29.24 -58.13
CA TYR A 10 17.19 -30.20 -57.61
C TYR A 10 17.29 -30.33 -56.08
N LYS A 11 18.52 -30.45 -55.55
CA LYS A 11 18.76 -30.50 -54.10
C LYS A 11 18.23 -29.26 -53.40
N ARG A 12 18.50 -28.06 -53.94
CA ARG A 12 18.01 -26.78 -53.41
C ARG A 12 16.50 -26.64 -53.46
N GLN A 13 15.84 -27.11 -54.51
CA GLN A 13 14.38 -27.12 -54.58
C GLN A 13 13.77 -28.15 -53.62
N ASN A 14 14.42 -29.29 -53.43
CA ASN A 14 13.95 -30.33 -52.53
C ASN A 14 14.05 -29.91 -51.06
N THR A 15 15.13 -29.25 -50.64
CA THR A 15 15.26 -28.71 -49.28
C THR A 15 14.20 -27.65 -48.99
N LYS A 16 13.99 -26.69 -49.90
CA LYS A 16 12.91 -25.70 -49.77
C LYS A 16 11.52 -26.34 -49.63
N ARG A 17 11.25 -27.39 -50.40
CA ARG A 17 9.98 -28.14 -50.30
C ARG A 17 9.86 -28.90 -48.99
N ALA A 18 10.94 -29.49 -48.50
CA ALA A 18 10.98 -30.18 -47.21
C ALA A 18 10.73 -29.20 -46.04
N GLU A 19 11.39 -28.04 -46.04
CA GLU A 19 11.19 -26.96 -45.06
C GLU A 19 9.76 -26.44 -45.07
N SER A 20 9.19 -26.19 -46.25
CA SER A 20 7.80 -25.75 -46.38
C SER A 20 6.81 -26.80 -45.84
N ARG A 21 7.06 -28.09 -46.06
CA ARG A 21 6.23 -29.17 -45.52
C ARG A 21 6.35 -29.29 -44.01
N LEU A 22 7.55 -29.11 -43.46
CA LEU A 22 7.79 -29.11 -42.02
C LEU A 22 7.06 -27.94 -41.35
N LYS A 23 7.15 -26.74 -41.92
CA LYS A 23 6.44 -25.54 -41.43
C LYS A 23 4.93 -25.75 -41.39
N GLN A 24 4.35 -26.33 -42.44
CA GLN A 24 2.91 -26.64 -42.48
C GLN A 24 2.50 -27.69 -41.43
N ARG A 25 3.33 -28.71 -41.19
CA ARG A 25 3.07 -29.70 -40.13
C ARG A 25 3.11 -29.08 -38.75
N LEU A 26 4.11 -28.23 -38.46
CA LEU A 26 4.21 -27.54 -37.17
C LEU A 26 3.00 -26.64 -36.91
N LEU A 27 2.57 -25.86 -37.91
CA LEU A 27 1.37 -25.02 -37.83
C LEU A 27 0.10 -25.85 -37.60
N SER A 28 -0.02 -27.03 -38.23
CA SER A 28 -1.13 -27.96 -38.01
C SER A 28 -1.17 -28.49 -36.57
N GLU A 29 -0.01 -28.89 -36.04
CA GLU A 29 0.12 -29.38 -34.66
C GLU A 29 -0.16 -28.28 -33.63
N GLU A 30 0.28 -27.04 -33.87
CA GLU A 30 -0.06 -25.89 -33.03
C GLU A 30 -1.57 -25.62 -33.02
N ARG A 31 -2.23 -25.69 -34.18
CA ARG A 31 -3.70 -25.54 -34.28
C ARG A 31 -4.44 -26.64 -33.55
N LYS A 32 -3.99 -27.91 -33.65
CA LYS A 32 -4.56 -29.03 -32.90
C LYS A 32 -4.37 -28.84 -31.39
N LYS A 33 -3.19 -28.39 -30.95
CA LYS A 33 -2.91 -28.10 -29.52
C LYS A 33 -3.79 -26.97 -29.01
N ALA A 34 -3.96 -25.88 -29.77
CA ALA A 34 -4.85 -24.78 -29.42
C ALA A 34 -6.32 -25.24 -29.31
N LYS A 35 -6.81 -26.06 -30.25
CA LYS A 35 -8.16 -26.62 -30.20
C LYS A 35 -8.37 -27.57 -29.02
N ARG A 36 -7.35 -28.35 -28.63
CA ARG A 36 -7.40 -29.18 -27.41
C ARG A 36 -7.49 -28.32 -26.15
N ARG A 37 -6.73 -27.22 -26.08
CA ARG A 37 -6.78 -26.26 -24.95
C ARG A 37 -8.15 -25.61 -24.79
N SER A 38 -8.79 -25.23 -25.90
CA SER A 38 -10.13 -24.62 -25.88
C SER A 38 -11.23 -25.60 -25.46
N ILE A 39 -11.07 -26.91 -25.70
CA ILE A 39 -12.02 -27.95 -25.26
C ILE A 39 -11.82 -28.30 -23.78
N SER A 40 -10.59 -28.21 -23.27
CA SER A 40 -10.25 -28.60 -21.89
C SER A 40 -10.57 -27.56 -20.81
N GLY A 41 -11.21 -26.43 -21.13
CA GLY A 41 -11.51 -25.36 -20.17
C GLY A 41 -10.29 -24.63 -19.58
N ALA A 42 -9.07 -25.06 -19.90
CA ALA A 42 -7.82 -24.55 -19.32
C ALA A 42 -7.54 -23.05 -19.58
N ASP A 43 -8.19 -22.45 -20.58
CA ASP A 43 -8.12 -21.01 -20.84
C ASP A 43 -9.16 -20.21 -20.03
N GLU A 44 -10.28 -20.83 -19.61
CA GLU A 44 -11.23 -20.20 -18.68
C GLU A 44 -10.62 -20.07 -17.28
N ASP A 45 -9.93 -21.11 -16.79
CA ASP A 45 -9.22 -21.06 -15.50
C ASP A 45 -8.17 -19.93 -15.42
N LYS A 46 -7.48 -19.64 -16.53
CA LYS A 46 -6.51 -18.53 -16.60
C LYS A 46 -7.17 -17.16 -16.72
N LYS A 47 -8.34 -17.06 -17.37
CA LYS A 47 -9.10 -15.80 -17.47
C LYS A 47 -9.80 -15.48 -16.15
N ASP A 48 -10.30 -16.49 -15.44
CA ASP A 48 -10.93 -16.35 -14.14
C ASP A 48 -9.90 -16.05 -13.04
N ASN A 49 -8.70 -16.63 -13.09
CA ASN A 49 -7.63 -16.24 -12.18
C ASN A 49 -7.11 -14.81 -12.41
N LYS A 50 -7.18 -14.27 -13.64
CA LYS A 50 -6.89 -12.84 -13.89
C LYS A 50 -8.03 -11.91 -13.48
N ARG A 51 -9.29 -12.38 -13.50
CA ARG A 51 -10.46 -11.60 -13.05
C ARG A 51 -10.66 -11.63 -11.54
N LYS A 52 -10.13 -12.64 -10.85
CA LYS A 52 -9.97 -12.70 -9.39
C LYS A 52 -8.77 -11.88 -8.89
N GLN A 53 -8.35 -10.83 -9.60
CA GLN A 53 -7.75 -9.71 -8.89
C GLN A 53 -8.85 -9.12 -8.01
N VAL A 54 -8.86 -9.57 -6.76
CA VAL A 54 -9.63 -9.02 -5.65
C VAL A 54 -9.53 -7.52 -5.78
N ARG A 55 -10.59 -6.87 -6.28
CA ARG A 55 -10.69 -5.41 -6.21
C ARG A 55 -10.45 -5.11 -4.74
N PRO A 56 -9.46 -4.26 -4.38
CA PRO A 56 -9.22 -3.96 -2.98
C PRO A 56 -10.56 -3.53 -2.42
N THR A 57 -11.09 -4.32 -1.48
CA THR A 57 -12.35 -4.01 -0.81
C THR A 57 -12.19 -2.57 -0.38
N ARG A 58 -12.98 -1.65 -0.94
CA ARG A 58 -12.93 -0.25 -0.52
C ARG A 58 -13.19 -0.28 0.98
N GLN A 59 -12.12 -0.15 1.77
CA GLN A 59 -12.25 -0.07 3.21
C GLN A 59 -13.20 1.10 3.43
N ARG A 60 -14.34 0.81 4.06
CA ARG A 60 -15.36 1.84 4.30
C ARG A 60 -14.70 2.96 5.08
N ASP A 61 -15.08 4.20 4.79
CA ASP A 61 -14.63 5.32 5.60
C ASP A 61 -15.11 5.07 7.04
N VAL A 62 -14.18 4.90 7.98
CA VAL A 62 -14.44 4.71 9.40
C VAL A 62 -13.90 5.94 10.11
N VAL A 63 -14.82 6.80 10.58
CA VAL A 63 -14.47 7.98 11.38
C VAL A 63 -14.49 7.58 12.85
N LYS A 64 -13.34 7.71 13.50
CA LYS A 64 -13.13 7.38 14.92
C LYS A 64 -13.04 8.65 15.77
N PRO A 65 -13.24 8.56 17.11
CA PRO A 65 -13.16 9.71 18.00
C PRO A 65 -11.79 10.40 17.96
N ILE A 66 -11.77 11.65 18.43
CA ILE A 66 -10.55 12.45 18.59
C ILE A 66 -9.90 12.07 19.92
N ALA A 67 -8.59 11.85 19.93
CA ALA A 67 -7.83 11.63 21.14
C ALA A 67 -7.64 12.97 21.87
N VAL A 68 -8.26 13.13 23.04
CA VAL A 68 -8.24 14.38 23.82
C VAL A 68 -7.18 14.29 24.90
N ALA A 69 -6.25 15.23 24.91
CA ALA A 69 -5.22 15.31 25.94
C ALA A 69 -5.80 15.76 27.30
N PRO A 70 -5.21 15.30 28.43
CA PRO A 70 -5.48 15.89 29.74
C PRO A 70 -5.09 17.38 29.78
N SER A 71 -5.67 18.13 30.72
CA SER A 71 -5.37 19.57 30.88
C SER A 71 -3.92 19.81 31.33
N ASP A 72 -3.43 19.02 32.28
CA ASP A 72 -2.01 18.95 32.63
C ASP A 72 -1.37 17.84 31.82
N LEU A 73 -0.50 18.21 30.88
CA LEU A 73 0.22 17.31 30.00
C LEU A 73 1.73 17.33 30.31
N ARG A 74 2.10 17.57 31.56
CA ARG A 74 3.49 17.39 32.00
C ARG A 74 3.74 15.95 32.43
N LEU A 75 4.78 15.34 31.88
CA LEU A 75 5.02 13.91 32.03
C LEU A 75 5.40 13.53 33.47
N ILE A 76 6.07 14.42 34.20
CA ILE A 76 6.52 14.15 35.57
C ILE A 76 5.37 14.36 36.57
N GLU A 77 4.62 15.44 36.41
CA GLU A 77 3.55 15.85 37.32
C GLU A 77 2.26 15.05 37.09
N ASN A 78 1.97 14.69 35.83
CA ASN A 78 0.79 13.91 35.47
C ASN A 78 1.15 12.67 34.63
N THR A 79 2.05 11.83 35.15
CA THR A 79 2.52 10.61 34.49
C THR A 79 1.39 9.71 34.01
N VAL A 80 0.41 9.42 34.87
CA VAL A 80 -0.67 8.46 34.56
C VAL A 80 -1.56 8.99 33.44
N GLY A 81 -1.94 10.26 33.50
CA GLY A 81 -2.74 10.91 32.46
C GLY A 81 -2.01 10.92 31.12
N CYS A 82 -0.73 11.30 31.12
CA CYS A 82 0.10 11.31 29.91
C CYS A 82 0.25 9.91 29.30
N LEU A 83 0.60 8.90 30.10
CA LEU A 83 0.77 7.53 29.61
C LEU A 83 -0.54 6.94 29.05
N SER A 84 -1.66 7.18 29.73
CA SER A 84 -2.97 6.76 29.21
C SER A 84 -3.26 7.42 27.86
N PHE A 85 -3.03 8.72 27.76
CA PHE A 85 -3.23 9.45 26.52
C PHE A 85 -2.31 8.97 25.38
N PHE A 86 -1.03 8.70 25.66
CA PHE A 86 -0.10 8.17 24.66
C PHE A 86 -0.45 6.75 24.21
N ARG A 87 -1.01 5.94 25.09
CA ARG A 87 -1.53 4.60 24.74
C ARG A 87 -2.75 4.74 23.83
N ASP A 88 -3.67 5.62 24.19
CA ASP A 88 -4.88 5.89 23.44
C ASP A 88 -4.56 6.40 22.03
N LEU A 89 -3.59 7.31 21.89
CA LEU A 89 -3.11 7.78 20.57
C LEU A 89 -2.63 6.63 19.68
N ARG A 90 -2.01 5.59 20.25
CA ARG A 90 -1.52 4.42 19.51
C ARG A 90 -2.58 3.33 19.31
N SER A 91 -3.72 3.44 19.99
CA SER A 91 -4.80 2.46 19.87
C SER A 91 -5.48 2.57 18.50
N ASP A 92 -5.89 1.43 17.96
CA ASP A 92 -6.73 1.38 16.78
C ASP A 92 -8.04 2.14 17.02
N ASP A 93 -8.51 2.27 18.26
CA ASP A 93 -9.77 2.95 18.62
C ASP A 93 -9.85 4.42 18.22
N TYR A 94 -8.71 5.07 18.01
CA TYR A 94 -8.63 6.46 17.55
C TYR A 94 -8.16 6.58 16.09
N GLN A 95 -7.82 5.45 15.45
CA GLN A 95 -7.36 5.42 14.07
C GLN A 95 -8.54 5.54 13.10
N THR A 96 -8.64 6.73 12.49
CA THR A 96 -9.59 7.00 11.42
C THR A 96 -9.05 6.53 10.08
N PHE A 97 -9.92 5.94 9.27
CA PHE A 97 -9.64 5.60 7.88
C PHE A 97 -10.61 6.35 6.98
N LYS A 98 -10.10 7.21 6.11
CA LYS A 98 -10.94 7.97 5.16
C LYS A 98 -10.22 8.13 3.84
N ARG A 99 -10.90 7.85 2.72
CA ARG A 99 -10.35 8.03 1.36
C ARG A 99 -8.98 7.37 1.16
N ASN A 100 -8.81 6.14 1.65
CA ASN A 100 -7.54 5.41 1.63
C ASN A 100 -6.39 6.02 2.44
N VAL A 101 -6.68 6.97 3.33
CA VAL A 101 -5.72 7.59 4.23
C VAL A 101 -6.04 7.21 5.67
N LYS A 102 -5.03 6.71 6.38
CA LYS A 102 -5.07 6.46 7.83
C LYS A 102 -4.61 7.71 8.57
N PHE A 103 -5.39 8.17 9.53
CA PHE A 103 -4.99 9.30 10.36
C PHE A 103 -5.56 9.21 11.77
N VAL A 104 -4.89 9.86 12.70
CA VAL A 104 -5.35 10.08 14.08
C VAL A 104 -5.44 11.58 14.29
N ILE A 105 -6.49 12.03 15.00
CA ILE A 105 -6.62 13.43 15.40
C ILE A 105 -6.33 13.50 16.90
N MET A 106 -5.32 14.28 17.23
CA MET A 106 -4.92 14.63 18.58
C MET A 106 -5.41 16.04 18.92
N SER A 107 -6.10 16.20 20.05
CA SER A 107 -6.55 17.49 20.53
C SER A 107 -5.81 17.92 21.78
N LEU A 108 -5.02 18.98 21.65
CA LEU A 108 -4.33 19.66 22.76
C LEU A 108 -5.09 20.93 23.20
N LYS A 109 -6.31 21.15 22.69
CA LYS A 109 -7.06 22.40 22.87
C LYS A 109 -7.19 22.84 24.33
N LYS A 110 -7.42 21.88 25.24
CA LYS A 110 -7.62 22.10 26.68
C LYS A 110 -6.33 21.99 27.52
N VAL A 111 -5.18 21.79 26.87
CA VAL A 111 -3.89 21.67 27.56
C VAL A 111 -3.47 23.04 28.07
N THR A 112 -3.25 23.14 29.37
CA THR A 112 -2.78 24.35 30.04
C THR A 112 -1.29 24.28 30.36
N GLU A 113 -0.80 23.09 30.71
CA GLU A 113 0.59 22.88 31.11
C GLU A 113 1.21 21.73 30.32
N ILE A 114 2.44 21.91 29.86
CA ILE A 114 3.20 20.93 29.07
C ILE A 114 4.69 21.07 29.38
N ASP A 115 5.42 19.96 29.40
CA ASP A 115 6.85 19.92 29.64
C ASP A 115 7.63 19.37 28.43
N TYR A 116 8.95 19.54 28.45
CA TYR A 116 9.84 19.02 27.42
C TYR A 116 9.81 17.48 27.34
N GLY A 117 9.55 16.80 28.46
CA GLY A 117 9.40 15.35 28.51
C GLY A 117 8.28 14.87 27.60
N THR A 118 7.08 15.44 27.74
CA THR A 118 5.95 15.13 26.87
C THR A 118 6.24 15.50 25.42
N ILE A 119 6.82 16.66 25.14
CA ILE A 119 7.11 17.08 23.75
C ILE A 119 8.05 16.09 23.05
N SER A 120 9.07 15.61 23.76
CA SER A 120 9.99 14.59 23.25
C SER A 120 9.27 13.29 22.90
N VAL A 121 8.34 12.85 23.77
CA VAL A 121 7.53 11.65 23.52
C VAL A 121 6.56 11.85 22.35
N LEU A 122 5.89 13.00 22.26
CA LEU A 122 5.00 13.33 21.14
C LEU A 122 5.74 13.38 19.81
N THR A 123 6.98 13.88 19.80
CA THR A 123 7.85 13.89 18.62
C THR A 123 8.15 12.46 18.17
N ALA A 124 8.55 11.59 19.10
CA ALA A 124 8.78 10.17 18.80
C ALA A 124 7.52 9.46 18.29
N ILE A 125 6.34 9.80 18.84
CA ILE A 125 5.05 9.30 18.33
C ILE A 125 4.81 9.79 16.89
N ASN A 126 5.06 11.06 16.59
CA ASN A 126 4.89 11.59 15.23
C ASN A 126 5.77 10.83 14.22
N ASP A 127 7.02 10.54 14.59
CA ASP A 127 7.93 9.73 13.76
C ASP A 127 7.43 8.30 13.58
N GLU A 128 6.95 7.66 14.65
CA GLU A 128 6.32 6.34 14.58
C GLU A 128 5.14 6.33 13.58
N PHE A 129 4.30 7.38 13.60
CA PHE A 129 3.18 7.54 12.70
C PHE A 129 3.62 7.71 11.24
N ARG A 130 4.64 8.54 10.99
CA ARG A 130 5.25 8.74 9.67
C ARG A 130 5.76 7.41 9.08
N LEU A 131 6.49 6.63 9.89
CA LEU A 131 6.98 5.31 9.49
C LEU A 131 5.84 4.34 9.13
N LYS A 132 4.74 4.39 9.87
CA LYS A 132 3.52 3.59 9.60
C LYS A 132 2.64 4.12 8.47
N LYS A 133 3.02 5.23 7.82
CA LYS A 133 2.22 5.95 6.80
C LYS A 133 0.84 6.38 7.32
N ASN A 134 0.77 6.69 8.62
CA ASN A 134 -0.40 7.27 9.27
C ASN A 134 -0.16 8.77 9.49
N ILE A 135 -1.17 9.59 9.23
CA ILE A 135 -1.07 11.03 9.48
C ILE A 135 -1.50 11.32 10.91
N LEU A 136 -0.65 12.00 11.69
CA LEU A 136 -1.05 12.58 12.97
C LEU A 136 -1.49 14.02 12.74
N LYS A 137 -2.75 14.34 13.05
CA LYS A 137 -3.28 15.70 12.98
C LYS A 137 -3.36 16.29 14.38
N THR A 138 -2.70 17.41 14.61
CA THR A 138 -2.67 18.07 15.92
C THR A 138 -3.55 19.32 15.92
N ILE A 139 -4.46 19.41 16.89
CA ILE A 139 -5.17 20.65 17.26
C ILE A 139 -4.38 21.27 18.42
N LEU A 140 -3.88 22.49 18.23
CA LEU A 140 -2.99 23.14 19.18
C LEU A 140 -3.71 23.64 20.45
N PRO A 141 -2.97 23.88 21.54
CA PRO A 141 -3.51 24.50 22.75
C PRO A 141 -4.13 25.87 22.47
N ASP A 142 -5.23 26.17 23.15
CA ASP A 142 -5.81 27.52 23.16
C ASP A 142 -4.99 28.48 24.03
N GLN A 143 -4.34 27.97 25.09
CA GLN A 143 -3.48 28.77 25.95
C GLN A 143 -2.20 29.19 25.21
N VAL A 144 -1.89 30.49 25.28
CA VAL A 144 -0.79 31.11 24.54
C VAL A 144 0.56 30.58 25.02
N ASP A 145 0.77 30.45 26.34
CA ASP A 145 2.05 30.01 26.90
C ASP A 145 2.39 28.59 26.46
N SER A 146 1.44 27.65 26.58
CA SER A 146 1.62 26.26 26.15
C SER A 146 1.87 26.17 24.65
N ARG A 147 1.16 26.99 23.84
CA ARG A 147 1.38 27.06 22.39
C ARG A 147 2.77 27.60 22.06
N GLN A 148 3.21 28.67 22.72
CA GLN A 148 4.52 29.26 22.50
C GLN A 148 5.63 28.28 22.89
N PHE A 149 5.47 27.60 24.02
CA PHE A 149 6.41 26.56 24.45
C PHE A 149 6.54 25.42 23.43
N MET A 150 5.43 24.99 22.81
CA MET A 150 5.46 24.03 21.70
C MET A 150 6.15 24.58 20.43
N ILE A 151 6.07 25.88 20.16
CA ILE A 151 6.80 26.52 19.06
C ILE A 151 8.31 26.51 19.38
N ASP A 152 8.68 26.98 20.56
CA ASP A 152 10.07 27.17 20.98
C ASP A 152 10.83 25.85 21.07
N SER A 153 10.14 24.78 21.48
CA SER A 153 10.68 23.41 21.47
C SER A 153 10.88 22.80 20.07
N GLY A 154 10.43 23.47 19.01
CA GLY A 154 10.56 23.00 17.63
C GLY A 154 9.51 21.97 17.20
N TYR A 155 8.52 21.64 18.05
CA TYR A 155 7.50 20.63 17.73
C TYR A 155 6.70 20.97 16.46
N LEU A 156 6.43 22.26 16.22
CA LEU A 156 5.63 22.71 15.07
C LEU A 156 6.38 22.78 13.73
N ILE A 157 7.69 22.56 13.74
CA ILE A 157 8.50 22.56 12.51
C ILE A 157 8.47 21.17 11.85
N ILE A 158 8.01 20.15 12.58
CA ILE A 158 8.08 18.72 12.20
C ILE A 158 6.88 18.31 11.37
#